data_AF-A0A553GVD4-F1
#
_entry.id   AF-A0A553GVD4-F1
#
_cell.length_a   1.000
_cell.length_b   1.000
_cell.length_c   1.000
_cell.angle_alpha   90.00
_cell.angle_beta   90.00
_cell.angle_gamma   90.00
#
_symmetry.space_group_name_H-M   'P 1'
#
loop_
_entity.id
_entity.type
_entity.pdbx_description
1 polymer ?
#
loop_
_entity_poly.entity_id
_entity_poly.type
_entity_poly.pdbx_seq_one_letter_code
_entity_poly.pdbx_strand_id
1 'polypeptide(L)'
;MAGYRIPGVLGLQPLASSTRDNEHPYMCQAFPPGPLRGLLDTRPVHAAATAGKRPCPHSDDVIKEIAAYMAGEMNRNALSPTTRKIADANRYDPAEEMRRWQALPWYAKAGGMPDFYAAAAGAKTTAYGLWAERVGPNRPWDHKPILRAKMSAAGTFNRGWHKYGAFNYYYDIWSNIHYGYVGRAAGFSTAELINGAGVAQMASDIFAKVIRGKLPDVQKHSENGNWPASADDIPDHISIKLGCVIYDKYKSGGITMDNLLLEISAIPAPWGKGRNFAKEVHQCS
;
A
#
# COMPACT_ATOMS: atom_id res chain seq x y z
N MET A 1 -10.11 -59.14 52.06
CA MET A 1 -8.69 -58.98 51.73
C MET A 1 -8.59 -58.05 50.52
N ALA A 2 -7.77 -56.99 50.64
CA ALA A 2 -7.33 -55.99 49.65
C ALA A 2 -8.40 -55.38 48.71
N GLY A 3 -8.85 -54.13 48.80
CA GLY A 3 -8.30 -52.94 49.45
C GLY A 3 -7.33 -52.20 48.53
N TYR A 4 -7.82 -51.32 47.63
CA TYR A 4 -6.98 -50.28 47.04
C TYR A 4 -7.70 -48.93 46.94
N ARG A 5 -6.98 -47.91 47.42
CA ARG A 5 -7.44 -46.57 47.79
C ARG A 5 -7.42 -45.59 46.60
N ILE A 6 -8.34 -44.65 46.66
CA ILE A 6 -8.27 -43.33 46.03
C ILE A 6 -7.35 -42.43 46.87
N PRO A 7 -6.39 -41.73 46.24
CA PRO A 7 -5.99 -40.39 46.68
C PRO A 7 -6.02 -39.43 45.47
N GLY A 8 -6.36 -38.15 45.54
CA GLY A 8 -6.63 -37.22 46.62
C GLY A 8 -6.66 -35.85 45.95
N VAL A 9 -7.67 -35.04 46.26
CA VAL A 9 -7.87 -33.69 45.75
C VAL A 9 -6.85 -32.74 46.40
N LEU A 10 -6.12 -31.97 45.58
CA LEU A 10 -5.42 -30.73 45.92
C LEU A 10 -5.71 -29.79 44.72
N GLY A 11 -6.35 -28.64 44.85
CA GLY A 11 -6.10 -27.59 45.84
C GLY A 11 -5.38 -26.45 45.11
N LEU A 12 -6.13 -25.41 44.76
CA LEU A 12 -5.76 -24.24 43.95
C LEU A 12 -4.65 -23.35 44.54
N GLN A 13 -4.12 -22.48 43.65
CA GLN A 13 -3.53 -21.14 43.85
C GLN A 13 -1.99 -20.94 43.78
N PRO A 14 -1.51 -19.71 43.43
CA PRO A 14 -0.80 -19.45 42.18
C PRO A 14 0.70 -19.18 42.37
N LEU A 15 1.51 -19.40 41.32
CA LEU A 15 2.91 -19.00 41.29
C LEU A 15 3.07 -17.60 40.69
N ALA A 16 3.55 -16.67 41.52
CA ALA A 16 4.00 -15.34 41.15
C ALA A 16 5.53 -15.27 41.11
N SER A 17 6.04 -14.55 40.09
CA SER A 17 7.42 -14.04 39.88
C SER A 17 8.51 -15.11 39.64
N SER A 18 9.52 -14.94 38.80
CA SER A 18 10.27 -13.73 38.46
C SER A 18 11.18 -13.98 37.22
N THR A 19 11.17 -13.01 36.28
CA THR A 19 12.30 -12.49 35.47
C THR A 19 13.04 -13.40 34.46
N ARG A 20 12.93 -13.13 33.15
CA ARG A 20 13.80 -12.19 32.38
C ARG A 20 13.49 -12.28 30.87
N ASP A 21 12.95 -11.17 30.35
CA ASP A 21 13.35 -10.44 29.13
C ASP A 21 13.76 -11.23 27.87
N ASN A 22 12.83 -11.29 26.91
CA ASN A 22 13.15 -11.04 25.49
C ASN A 22 11.85 -10.82 24.66
N GLU A 23 11.19 -9.69 24.88
CA GLU A 23 10.19 -9.17 23.96
C GLU A 23 10.82 -8.10 23.07
N HIS A 24 10.78 -8.32 21.75
CA HIS A 24 11.09 -7.30 20.74
C HIS A 24 9.96 -6.26 20.67
N PRO A 25 10.18 -4.97 20.95
CA PRO A 25 9.13 -3.97 20.93
C PRO A 25 9.21 -3.14 19.64
N TYR A 26 8.56 -3.58 18.56
CA TYR A 26 8.24 -2.70 17.42
C TYR A 26 6.85 -3.00 16.88
N MET A 27 5.85 -2.91 17.74
CA MET A 27 4.44 -2.82 17.36
C MET A 27 3.82 -1.65 18.13
N CYS A 28 3.04 -0.83 17.42
CA CYS A 28 2.28 0.32 17.91
C CYS A 28 3.08 1.58 18.28
N GLN A 29 3.44 2.39 17.29
CA GLN A 29 3.49 3.85 17.49
C GLN A 29 2.30 4.48 16.76
N ALA A 30 1.28 4.85 17.54
CA ALA A 30 0.26 5.78 17.14
C ALA A 30 0.91 7.16 16.92
N PHE A 31 0.57 7.84 15.83
CA PHE A 31 0.91 9.25 15.64
C PHE A 31 0.28 10.08 16.76
N PRO A 32 1.02 10.96 17.45
CA PRO A 32 0.42 11.82 18.47
C PRO A 32 -0.50 12.87 17.82
N PRO A 33 -1.67 13.19 18.41
CA PRO A 33 -2.50 14.29 17.95
C PRO A 33 -1.83 15.63 18.33
N GLY A 34 -1.39 16.39 17.33
CA GLY A 34 -0.89 17.75 17.52
C GLY A 34 -2.03 18.73 17.84
N PRO A 35 -1.79 19.80 18.63
CA PRO A 35 -2.83 20.71 19.08
C PRO A 35 -3.32 21.63 17.95
N LEU A 36 -4.64 21.67 17.76
CA LEU A 36 -5.33 22.69 16.96
C LEU A 36 -5.51 23.97 17.78
N ARG A 37 -4.69 25.01 17.52
CA ARG A 37 -5.12 26.42 17.54
C ARG A 37 -4.02 27.37 17.06
N GLY A 38 -4.25 27.98 15.90
CA GLY A 38 -3.42 29.05 15.34
C GLY A 38 -4.08 29.58 14.07
N LEU A 39 -4.72 30.74 14.20
CA LEU A 39 -5.49 31.47 13.20
C LEU A 39 -4.59 31.93 12.03
N LEU A 40 -5.03 31.68 10.79
CA LEU A 40 -4.63 32.37 9.55
C LEU A 40 -3.15 32.77 9.43
N ASP A 41 -2.27 31.80 9.15
CA ASP A 41 -0.99 32.10 8.49
C ASP A 41 -0.79 31.10 7.35
N THR A 42 -1.03 31.53 6.10
CA THR A 42 -0.88 30.73 4.88
C THR A 42 0.58 30.69 4.40
N ARG A 43 1.55 30.88 5.30
CA ARG A 43 2.96 30.72 4.96
C ARG A 43 3.34 29.25 5.02
N PRO A 44 3.99 28.70 3.97
CA PRO A 44 4.52 27.34 4.04
C PRO A 44 5.52 27.24 5.19
N VAL A 45 5.46 26.15 5.95
CA VAL A 45 6.29 25.81 7.13
C VAL A 45 7.79 25.63 6.78
N HIS A 46 8.24 26.07 5.60
CA HIS A 46 9.60 25.94 5.10
C HIS A 46 10.35 27.27 4.92
N ALA A 47 9.82 28.41 5.37
CA ALA A 47 10.51 29.70 5.26
C ALA A 47 11.60 29.95 6.33
N ALA A 48 11.87 29.01 7.24
CA ALA A 48 12.85 29.19 8.31
C ALA A 48 14.04 28.24 8.16
N ALA A 49 14.98 28.56 7.24
CA ALA A 49 16.43 28.37 7.41
C ALA A 49 17.22 28.57 6.09
N THR A 50 17.28 29.78 5.55
CA THR A 50 18.30 30.15 4.53
C THR A 50 18.67 31.62 4.57
N ALA A 51 19.12 32.12 5.73
CA ALA A 51 19.93 33.34 5.73
C ALA A 51 21.35 33.00 5.23
N GLY A 52 21.64 33.27 3.95
CA GLY A 52 23.03 33.32 3.44
C GLY A 52 23.47 32.30 2.37
N LYS A 53 22.61 31.41 1.88
CA LYS A 53 22.94 30.55 0.72
C LYS A 53 22.41 31.17 -0.57
N ARG A 54 23.21 31.16 -1.66
CA ARG A 54 22.74 31.55 -3.00
C ARG A 54 21.46 30.76 -3.33
N PRO A 55 20.47 31.37 -3.99
CA PRO A 55 19.28 30.65 -4.42
C PRO A 55 19.70 29.43 -5.26
N CYS A 56 19.17 28.27 -4.92
CA CYS A 56 19.40 27.06 -5.71
C CYS A 56 18.87 27.29 -7.14
N PRO A 57 19.67 27.06 -8.19
CA PRO A 57 19.23 27.28 -9.57
C PRO A 57 18.22 26.23 -10.05
N HIS A 58 18.04 25.13 -9.32
CA HIS A 58 17.11 24.06 -9.67
C HIS A 58 15.66 24.46 -9.33
N SER A 59 14.85 24.70 -10.38
CA SER A 59 13.42 25.00 -10.25
C SER A 59 12.62 23.78 -9.75
N ASP A 60 11.56 24.06 -8.98
CA ASP A 60 10.59 23.07 -8.51
C ASP A 60 9.38 22.91 -9.46
N ASP A 61 9.28 23.72 -10.52
CA ASP A 61 8.05 23.81 -11.33
C ASP A 61 7.71 22.51 -12.05
N VAL A 62 8.71 21.83 -12.60
CA VAL A 62 8.56 20.51 -13.23
C VAL A 62 8.01 19.49 -12.23
N ILE A 63 8.40 19.59 -10.95
CA ILE A 63 7.92 18.67 -9.92
C ILE A 63 6.49 18.98 -9.51
N LYS A 64 6.08 20.26 -9.53
CA LYS A 64 4.67 20.63 -9.35
C LYS A 64 3.81 20.05 -10.47
N GLU A 65 4.27 20.12 -11.72
CA GLU A 65 3.57 19.49 -12.85
C GLU A 65 3.45 17.97 -12.70
N ILE A 66 4.52 17.31 -12.26
CA ILE A 66 4.53 15.87 -11.98
C ILE A 66 3.57 15.53 -10.84
N ALA A 67 3.58 16.30 -9.75
CA ALA A 67 2.66 16.10 -8.65
C ALA A 67 1.20 16.31 -9.06
N ALA A 68 0.92 17.32 -9.90
CA ALA A 68 -0.41 17.55 -10.45
C ALA A 68 -0.86 16.37 -11.32
N TYR A 69 0.03 15.89 -12.20
CA TYR A 69 -0.21 14.69 -13.00
C TYR A 69 -0.51 13.46 -12.12
N MET A 70 0.34 13.20 -11.12
CA MET A 70 0.18 12.05 -10.23
C MET A 70 -1.08 12.13 -9.39
N ALA A 71 -1.43 13.30 -8.83
CA ALA A 71 -2.68 13.50 -8.12
C ALA A 71 -3.91 13.22 -9.02
N GLY A 72 -3.85 13.68 -10.29
CA GLY A 72 -4.85 13.36 -11.31
C GLY A 72 -4.96 11.85 -11.56
N GLU A 73 -3.84 11.16 -11.76
CA GLU A 73 -3.81 9.70 -11.93
C GLU A 73 -4.35 8.95 -10.72
N MET A 74 -3.96 9.35 -9.51
CA MET A 74 -4.43 8.75 -8.26
C MET A 74 -5.96 8.84 -8.15
N ASN A 75 -6.53 10.03 -8.37
CA ASN A 75 -7.97 10.23 -8.30
C ASN A 75 -8.73 9.48 -9.40
N ARG A 76 -8.27 9.58 -10.65
CA ARG A 76 -8.90 8.89 -11.79
C ARG A 76 -8.88 7.38 -11.64
N ASN A 77 -7.73 6.83 -11.24
CA ASN A 77 -7.54 5.39 -11.13
C ASN A 77 -8.27 4.83 -9.91
N ALA A 78 -8.29 5.54 -8.77
CA ALA A 78 -9.09 5.16 -7.59
C ALA A 78 -10.59 5.11 -7.89
N LEU A 79 -11.10 6.01 -8.75
CA LEU A 79 -12.51 6.06 -9.15
C LEU A 79 -12.81 5.28 -10.44
N SER A 80 -11.86 4.51 -10.96
CA SER A 80 -12.05 3.81 -12.22
C SER A 80 -13.06 2.65 -12.10
N PRO A 81 -13.75 2.28 -13.19
CA PRO A 81 -14.61 1.09 -13.20
C PRO A 81 -13.86 -0.19 -12.80
N THR A 82 -12.58 -0.31 -13.18
CA THR A 82 -11.76 -1.46 -12.82
C THR A 82 -11.51 -1.51 -11.31
N THR A 83 -11.15 -0.38 -10.70
CA THR A 83 -10.95 -0.30 -9.24
C THR A 83 -12.23 -0.64 -8.49
N ARG A 84 -13.40 -0.19 -8.96
CA ARG A 84 -14.70 -0.59 -8.37
C ARG A 84 -14.91 -2.10 -8.46
N LYS A 85 -14.68 -2.73 -9.62
CA LYS A 85 -14.79 -4.19 -9.76
C LYS A 85 -13.88 -4.95 -8.80
N ILE A 86 -12.64 -4.48 -8.62
CA ILE A 86 -11.69 -5.09 -7.67
C ILE A 86 -12.20 -4.89 -6.24
N ALA A 87 -12.69 -3.69 -5.90
CA ALA A 87 -13.24 -3.40 -4.58
C ALA A 87 -14.46 -4.26 -4.24
N ASP A 88 -15.37 -4.45 -5.19
CA ASP A 88 -16.55 -5.30 -5.01
C ASP A 88 -16.15 -6.76 -4.81
N ALA A 89 -15.15 -7.25 -5.55
CA ALA A 89 -14.59 -8.59 -5.35
C ALA A 89 -13.91 -8.74 -3.97
N ASN A 90 -13.19 -7.71 -3.51
CA ASN A 90 -12.56 -7.68 -2.18
C ASN A 90 -13.56 -7.53 -1.01
N ARG A 91 -14.78 -7.06 -1.27
CA ARG A 91 -15.86 -6.89 -0.27
C ARG A 91 -16.68 -8.16 -0.04
N TYR A 92 -16.45 -9.23 -0.80
CA TYR A 92 -17.19 -10.47 -0.63
C TYR A 92 -16.95 -11.04 0.78
N ASP A 93 -18.00 -11.08 1.60
CA ASP A 93 -17.95 -11.63 2.96
C ASP A 93 -18.75 -12.95 3.02
N PRO A 94 -18.07 -14.11 3.12
CA PRO A 94 -18.75 -15.40 3.19
C PRO A 94 -19.64 -15.54 4.43
N ALA A 95 -19.32 -14.85 5.53
CA ALA A 95 -20.12 -14.90 6.75
C ALA A 95 -21.40 -14.04 6.63
N GLU A 96 -21.34 -12.92 5.91
CA GLU A 96 -22.55 -12.17 5.57
C GLU A 96 -23.45 -12.94 4.61
N GLU A 97 -22.89 -13.57 3.57
CA GLU A 97 -23.64 -14.40 2.62
C GLU A 97 -24.28 -15.61 3.32
N MET A 98 -23.55 -16.26 4.24
CA MET A 98 -24.11 -17.30 5.09
C MET A 98 -25.32 -16.80 5.90
N ARG A 99 -25.21 -15.63 6.54
CA ARG A 99 -26.33 -15.03 7.30
C ARG A 99 -27.53 -14.73 6.41
N ARG A 100 -27.30 -14.17 5.21
CA ARG A 100 -28.35 -13.91 4.22
C ARG A 100 -29.05 -15.19 3.80
N TRP A 101 -28.29 -16.25 3.50
CA TRP A 101 -28.85 -17.56 3.14
C TRP A 101 -29.67 -18.16 4.30
N GLN A 102 -29.16 -18.08 5.53
CA GLN A 102 -29.87 -18.55 6.72
C GLN A 102 -31.20 -17.83 6.95
N ALA A 103 -31.31 -16.54 6.59
CA ALA A 103 -32.53 -15.77 6.72
C ALA A 103 -33.60 -16.09 5.65
N LEU A 104 -33.27 -16.88 4.61
CA LEU A 104 -34.21 -17.20 3.55
C LEU A 104 -35.35 -18.14 4.01
N PRO A 105 -36.56 -18.00 3.44
CA PRO A 105 -37.63 -18.99 3.59
C PRO A 105 -37.20 -20.39 3.12
N TRP A 106 -37.81 -21.43 3.67
CA TRP A 106 -37.42 -22.83 3.40
C TRP A 106 -37.44 -23.19 1.91
N TYR A 107 -38.42 -22.68 1.15
CA TYR A 107 -38.55 -22.98 -0.29
C TYR A 107 -37.37 -22.44 -1.12
N ALA A 108 -36.75 -21.34 -0.69
CA ALA A 108 -35.58 -20.75 -1.36
C ALA A 108 -34.27 -21.49 -1.04
N LYS A 109 -34.28 -22.39 -0.06
CA LYS A 109 -33.13 -23.22 0.35
C LYS A 109 -33.12 -24.60 -0.30
N ALA A 110 -34.11 -24.92 -1.13
CA ALA A 110 -34.28 -26.25 -1.71
C ALA A 110 -33.11 -26.71 -2.61
N GLY A 111 -32.28 -25.79 -3.11
CA GLY A 111 -31.08 -26.09 -3.91
C GLY A 111 -29.83 -26.47 -3.10
N GLY A 112 -29.93 -26.55 -1.77
CA GLY A 112 -28.77 -26.74 -0.90
C GLY A 112 -28.02 -25.44 -0.62
N MET A 113 -27.07 -25.51 0.30
CA MET A 113 -26.25 -24.36 0.71
C MET A 113 -25.10 -24.16 -0.29
N PRO A 114 -24.93 -22.96 -0.87
CA PRO A 114 -23.75 -22.63 -1.66
C PRO A 114 -22.46 -22.67 -0.82
N ASP A 115 -21.32 -22.99 -1.45
CA ASP A 115 -20.01 -22.85 -0.83
C ASP A 115 -19.53 -21.40 -0.89
N PHE A 116 -19.94 -20.61 0.11
CA PHE A 116 -19.56 -19.20 0.21
C PHE A 116 -18.05 -18.99 0.41
N TYR A 117 -17.34 -19.94 1.04
CA TYR A 117 -15.90 -19.81 1.24
C TYR A 117 -15.11 -20.04 -0.06
N ALA A 118 -15.51 -21.03 -0.87
CA ALA A 118 -14.97 -21.20 -2.21
C ALA A 118 -15.27 -19.99 -3.10
N ALA A 119 -16.48 -19.43 -3.02
CA ALA A 119 -16.85 -18.21 -3.74
C ALA A 119 -15.99 -17.00 -3.29
N ALA A 120 -15.73 -16.85 -1.99
CA ALA A 120 -14.85 -15.80 -1.47
C ALA A 120 -13.41 -15.94 -2.01
N ALA A 121 -12.87 -17.16 -2.04
CA ALA A 121 -11.55 -17.42 -2.61
C ALA A 121 -11.49 -17.09 -4.12
N GLY A 122 -12.55 -17.43 -4.87
CA GLY A 122 -12.68 -17.08 -6.28
C GLY A 122 -12.78 -15.57 -6.53
N ALA A 123 -13.57 -14.86 -5.73
CA ALA A 123 -13.65 -13.40 -5.76
C ALA A 123 -12.29 -12.77 -5.45
N LYS A 124 -11.59 -13.25 -4.43
CA LYS A 124 -10.26 -12.76 -4.06
C LYS A 124 -9.22 -12.99 -5.16
N THR A 125 -9.24 -14.16 -5.79
CA THR A 125 -8.36 -14.47 -6.93
C THR A 125 -8.64 -13.53 -8.10
N THR A 126 -9.91 -13.24 -8.37
CA THR A 126 -10.32 -12.28 -9.41
C THR A 126 -9.82 -10.87 -9.10
N ALA A 127 -9.94 -10.43 -7.84
CA ALA A 127 -9.43 -9.14 -7.38
C ALA A 127 -7.93 -9.00 -7.66
N TYR A 128 -7.14 -10.01 -7.28
CA TYR A 128 -5.70 -10.03 -7.53
C TYR A 128 -5.33 -10.11 -9.01
N GLY A 129 -6.05 -10.91 -9.81
CA GLY A 129 -5.82 -11.01 -11.26
C GLY A 129 -6.06 -9.70 -11.99
N LEU A 130 -7.20 -9.04 -11.72
CA LEU A 130 -7.52 -7.73 -12.26
C LEU A 130 -6.53 -6.64 -11.80
N TRP A 131 -6.06 -6.72 -10.55
CA TRP A 131 -5.05 -5.81 -10.02
C TRP A 131 -3.72 -5.97 -10.78
N ALA A 132 -3.22 -7.20 -10.90
CA ALA A 132 -1.96 -7.51 -11.57
C ALA A 132 -1.93 -7.06 -13.05
N GLU A 133 -3.05 -7.20 -13.76
CA GLU A 133 -3.19 -6.73 -15.15
C GLU A 133 -2.98 -5.22 -15.30
N ARG A 134 -3.24 -4.44 -14.24
CA ARG A 134 -3.17 -2.97 -14.27
C ARG A 134 -1.85 -2.39 -13.81
N VAL A 135 -1.25 -2.99 -12.78
CA VAL A 135 -0.01 -2.50 -12.15
C VAL A 135 1.27 -3.06 -12.77
N GLY A 136 1.17 -4.08 -13.64
CA GLY A 136 2.33 -4.71 -14.23
C GLY A 136 3.14 -3.78 -15.17
N PRO A 137 4.35 -4.20 -15.59
CA PRO A 137 5.17 -3.43 -16.53
C PRO A 137 4.45 -3.17 -17.85
N ASN A 138 4.58 -1.95 -18.39
CA ASN A 138 3.92 -1.51 -19.62
C ASN A 138 2.37 -1.59 -19.57
N ARG A 139 1.79 -1.53 -18.37
CA ARG A 139 0.34 -1.48 -18.16
C ARG A 139 -0.12 -0.05 -17.87
N PRO A 140 -1.43 0.23 -17.90
CA PRO A 140 -1.94 1.60 -17.77
C PRO A 140 -1.56 2.32 -16.47
N TRP A 141 -1.20 1.60 -15.39
CA TRP A 141 -0.75 2.20 -14.14
C TRP A 141 0.77 2.16 -13.95
N ASP A 142 1.52 1.77 -14.99
CA ASP A 142 2.98 1.91 -15.01
C ASP A 142 3.38 3.34 -15.33
N HIS A 143 3.56 4.15 -14.29
CA HIS A 143 3.90 5.56 -14.43
C HIS A 143 5.41 5.81 -14.59
N LYS A 144 6.26 4.81 -14.32
CA LYS A 144 7.72 5.00 -14.34
C LYS A 144 8.25 5.50 -15.69
N PRO A 145 7.82 4.96 -16.86
CA PRO A 145 8.27 5.45 -18.16
C PRO A 145 7.85 6.90 -18.42
N ILE A 146 6.62 7.27 -18.05
CA ILE A 146 6.06 8.62 -18.27
C ILE A 146 6.82 9.65 -17.43
N LEU A 147 7.04 9.34 -16.15
CA LEU A 147 7.76 10.21 -15.23
C LEU A 147 9.22 10.40 -15.65
N ARG A 148 9.89 9.31 -16.01
CA ARG A 148 11.26 9.35 -16.52
C ARG A 148 11.35 10.26 -17.75
N ALA A 149 10.44 10.11 -18.71
CA ALA A 149 10.42 10.91 -19.92
C ALA A 149 10.22 12.42 -19.61
N LYS A 150 9.24 12.74 -18.77
CA LYS A 150 8.95 14.13 -18.35
C LYS A 150 10.13 14.80 -17.65
N MET A 151 10.72 14.12 -16.65
CA MET A 151 11.86 14.68 -15.91
C MET A 151 13.12 14.77 -16.79
N SER A 152 13.34 13.81 -17.68
CA SER A 152 14.49 13.83 -18.61
C SER A 152 14.38 14.97 -19.61
N ALA A 153 13.20 15.17 -20.20
CA ALA A 153 12.95 16.26 -21.15
C ALA A 153 13.14 17.65 -20.49
N ALA A 154 12.84 17.77 -19.20
CA ALA A 154 13.02 19.00 -18.45
C ALA A 154 14.44 19.19 -17.88
N GLY A 155 15.35 18.23 -18.07
CA GLY A 155 16.71 18.30 -17.52
C GLY A 155 16.79 18.16 -15.99
N THR A 156 15.71 17.73 -15.33
CA THR A 156 15.64 17.60 -13.87
C THR A 156 15.92 16.18 -13.39
N PHE A 157 16.15 15.23 -14.30
CA PHE A 157 16.41 13.83 -14.00
C PHE A 157 17.90 13.53 -13.93
N ASN A 158 18.42 13.30 -12.73
CA ASN A 158 19.82 12.95 -12.51
C ASN A 158 19.92 11.53 -11.91
N ARG A 159 20.26 10.54 -12.73
CA ARG A 159 20.49 9.14 -12.29
C ARG A 159 19.33 8.56 -11.43
N GLY A 160 18.08 8.88 -11.76
CA GLY A 160 16.92 8.45 -10.97
C GLY A 160 16.44 9.44 -9.91
N TRP A 161 17.16 10.54 -9.72
CA TRP A 161 16.84 11.54 -8.70
C TRP A 161 16.32 12.83 -9.31
N HIS A 162 15.44 13.51 -8.58
CA HIS A 162 15.01 14.86 -8.88
C HIS A 162 14.96 15.71 -7.60
N LYS A 163 15.14 17.02 -7.75
CA LYS A 163 15.12 17.98 -6.63
C LYS A 163 13.70 18.49 -6.38
N TYR A 164 13.31 18.62 -5.12
CA TYR A 164 12.14 19.39 -4.70
C TYR A 164 12.39 20.03 -3.33
N GLY A 165 12.20 21.35 -3.23
CA GLY A 165 12.50 22.08 -1.99
C GLY A 165 13.96 21.93 -1.57
N ALA A 166 14.22 21.43 -0.36
CA ALA A 166 15.58 21.23 0.17
C ALA A 166 16.15 19.81 -0.05
N PHE A 167 15.44 18.94 -0.78
CA PHE A 167 15.76 17.51 -0.86
C PHE A 167 15.80 17.00 -2.31
N ASN A 168 16.59 15.94 -2.53
CA ASN A 168 16.46 15.08 -3.71
C ASN A 168 15.57 13.89 -3.36
N TYR A 169 14.74 13.48 -4.31
CA TYR A 169 13.83 12.34 -4.20
C TYR A 169 14.11 11.35 -5.32
N TYR A 170 14.07 10.06 -4.99
CA TYR A 170 14.16 9.01 -6.00
C TYR A 170 12.81 8.89 -6.70
N TYR A 171 12.83 8.90 -8.04
CA TYR A 171 11.60 9.03 -8.83
C TYR A 171 10.61 7.86 -8.69
N ASP A 172 11.04 6.69 -8.21
CA ASP A 172 10.15 5.53 -8.03
C ASP A 172 9.10 5.76 -6.93
N ILE A 173 9.32 6.70 -5.99
CA ILE A 173 8.35 6.98 -4.91
C ILE A 173 6.96 7.32 -5.45
N TRP A 174 6.88 8.02 -6.59
CA TRP A 174 5.62 8.45 -7.18
C TRP A 174 4.74 7.26 -7.55
N SER A 175 5.32 6.25 -8.20
CA SER A 175 4.58 5.06 -8.63
C SER A 175 4.21 4.19 -7.42
N ASN A 176 5.06 4.10 -6.41
CA ASN A 176 4.78 3.33 -5.19
C ASN A 176 3.69 3.98 -4.31
N ILE A 177 3.68 5.31 -4.21
CA ILE A 177 2.59 6.07 -3.55
C ILE A 177 1.27 5.86 -4.29
N HIS A 178 1.29 5.92 -5.63
CA HIS A 178 0.10 5.65 -6.45
C HIS A 178 -0.42 4.22 -6.24
N TYR A 179 0.47 3.22 -6.25
CA TYR A 179 0.15 1.82 -5.98
C TYR A 179 -0.58 1.66 -4.64
N GLY A 180 -0.05 2.26 -3.57
CA GLY A 180 -0.68 2.24 -2.25
C GLY A 180 -2.06 2.92 -2.23
N TYR A 181 -2.18 4.09 -2.86
CA TYR A 181 -3.42 4.87 -2.88
C TYR A 181 -4.54 4.16 -3.63
N VAL A 182 -4.28 3.73 -4.87
CA VAL A 182 -5.28 3.03 -5.68
C VAL A 182 -5.55 1.63 -5.11
N GLY A 183 -4.55 0.98 -4.51
CA GLY A 183 -4.70 -0.30 -3.85
C GLY A 183 -5.68 -0.26 -2.67
N ARG A 184 -5.59 0.80 -1.83
CA ARG A 184 -6.58 1.03 -0.78
C ARG A 184 -7.97 1.34 -1.33
N ALA A 185 -8.05 2.11 -2.42
CA ALA A 185 -9.32 2.34 -3.11
C ALA A 185 -9.95 1.04 -3.65
N ALA A 186 -9.11 0.13 -4.13
CA ALA A 186 -9.49 -1.21 -4.58
C ALA A 186 -9.83 -2.18 -3.42
N GLY A 187 -9.74 -1.75 -2.17
CA GLY A 187 -10.14 -2.56 -1.01
C GLY A 187 -9.06 -3.50 -0.45
N PHE A 188 -7.84 -3.51 -0.98
CA PHE A 188 -6.73 -4.32 -0.42
C PHE A 188 -6.20 -3.68 0.84
N SER A 189 -6.00 -4.43 1.92
CA SER A 189 -5.34 -3.90 3.13
C SER A 189 -3.90 -3.42 2.85
N THR A 190 -3.39 -2.52 3.70
CA THR A 190 -1.98 -2.08 3.59
C THR A 190 -1.00 -3.26 3.68
N ALA A 191 -1.30 -4.26 4.51
CA ALA A 191 -0.51 -5.47 4.61
C ALA A 191 -0.52 -6.28 3.31
N GLU A 192 -1.67 -6.41 2.64
CA GLU A 192 -1.76 -7.06 1.32
C GLU A 192 -1.03 -6.28 0.25
N LEU A 193 -0.98 -4.94 0.32
CA LEU A 193 -0.26 -4.15 -0.68
C LEU A 193 1.25 -4.25 -0.50
N ILE A 194 1.72 -4.35 0.75
CA ILE A 194 3.15 -4.54 1.07
C ILE A 194 3.58 -5.99 0.77
N ASN A 195 2.76 -6.98 1.15
CA ASN A 195 3.13 -8.40 1.07
C ASN A 195 2.58 -9.12 -0.19
N GLY A 196 1.71 -8.46 -0.98
CA GLY A 196 0.90 -9.08 -2.04
C GLY A 196 1.67 -9.56 -3.26
N ALA A 197 2.96 -9.27 -3.28
CA ALA A 197 3.98 -9.77 -4.16
C ALA A 197 3.74 -11.23 -4.61
N GLY A 198 3.84 -12.20 -3.70
CA GLY A 198 3.69 -13.63 -4.03
C GLY A 198 2.25 -14.06 -4.33
N VAL A 199 1.27 -13.36 -3.77
CA VAL A 199 -0.16 -13.72 -3.90
C VAL A 199 -0.73 -13.24 -5.24
N ALA A 200 -0.35 -12.05 -5.68
CA ALA A 200 -0.81 -11.48 -6.95
C ALA A 200 -0.28 -12.26 -8.15
N GLN A 201 0.96 -12.76 -8.10
CA GLN A 201 1.53 -13.58 -9.16
C GLN A 201 0.83 -14.93 -9.28
N MET A 202 0.63 -15.62 -8.16
CA MET A 202 -0.13 -16.88 -8.11
C MET A 202 -1.56 -16.69 -8.63
N ALA A 203 -2.24 -15.63 -8.20
CA ALA A 203 -3.59 -15.33 -8.67
C ALA A 203 -3.63 -14.94 -10.15
N SER A 204 -2.64 -14.19 -10.65
CA SER A 204 -2.52 -13.85 -12.07
C SER A 204 -2.34 -15.11 -12.93
N ASP A 205 -1.50 -16.05 -12.51
CA ASP A 205 -1.27 -17.30 -13.24
C ASP A 205 -2.54 -18.17 -13.25
N ILE A 206 -3.26 -18.24 -12.13
CA ILE A 206 -4.56 -18.92 -12.04
C ILE A 206 -5.58 -18.23 -12.96
N PHE A 207 -5.70 -16.91 -12.87
CA PHE A 207 -6.67 -16.13 -13.65
C PHE A 207 -6.41 -16.24 -15.17
N ALA A 208 -5.14 -16.13 -15.59
CA ALA A 208 -4.76 -16.29 -16.99
C ALA A 208 -5.05 -17.70 -17.52
N LYS A 209 -4.89 -18.73 -16.69
CA LYS A 209 -5.24 -20.12 -17.06
C LYS A 209 -6.76 -20.31 -17.15
N VAL A 210 -7.52 -19.74 -16.21
CA VAL A 210 -9.00 -19.77 -16.22
C VAL A 210 -9.56 -19.08 -17.47
N ILE A 211 -9.09 -17.87 -17.81
CA ILE A 211 -9.52 -17.16 -19.04
C ILE A 211 -9.18 -17.97 -20.30
N ARG A 212 -8.08 -18.73 -20.30
CA ARG A 212 -7.66 -19.56 -21.43
C ARG A 212 -8.30 -20.96 -21.43
N GLY A 213 -9.26 -21.24 -20.54
CA GLY A 213 -9.93 -22.53 -20.45
C GLY A 213 -9.02 -23.70 -20.04
N LYS A 214 -7.90 -23.41 -19.36
CA LYS A 214 -6.94 -24.42 -18.89
C LYS A 214 -7.11 -24.65 -17.38
N LEU A 215 -6.98 -25.91 -16.96
CA LEU A 215 -6.93 -26.27 -15.53
C LEU A 215 -5.70 -25.61 -14.86
N PRO A 216 -5.86 -25.08 -13.63
CA PRO A 216 -4.76 -24.43 -12.92
C PRO A 216 -3.76 -25.48 -12.45
N ASP A 217 -2.55 -25.43 -13.00
CA ASP A 217 -1.39 -26.16 -12.48
C ASP A 217 -0.43 -25.15 -11.82
N VAL A 218 0.11 -25.46 -10.64
CA VAL A 218 0.97 -24.54 -9.87
C VAL A 218 2.41 -24.70 -10.39
N GLN A 219 2.68 -24.13 -11.57
CA GLN A 219 4.02 -24.09 -12.13
C GLN A 219 4.79 -22.92 -11.52
N LYS A 220 5.86 -23.22 -10.78
CA LYS A 220 6.87 -22.23 -10.40
C LYS A 220 7.66 -21.86 -11.66
N HIS A 221 7.46 -20.65 -12.18
CA HIS A 221 8.31 -20.11 -13.23
C HIS A 221 9.46 -19.31 -12.61
N SER A 222 10.71 -19.73 -12.89
CA SER A 222 11.93 -18.99 -12.57
C SER A 222 12.23 -17.85 -13.56
N GLU A 223 11.34 -17.57 -14.51
CA GLU A 223 11.57 -16.70 -15.67
C GLU A 223 10.94 -15.30 -15.52
N ASN A 224 10.21 -15.03 -14.44
CA ASN A 224 9.58 -13.72 -14.20
C ASN A 224 10.50 -12.82 -13.35
N GLY A 225 11.49 -12.18 -14.00
CA GLY A 225 12.32 -11.16 -13.35
C GLY A 225 11.50 -10.00 -12.73
N ASN A 226 12.05 -9.38 -11.66
CA ASN A 226 11.62 -8.19 -10.89
C ASN A 226 10.13 -7.77 -10.86
N TRP A 227 9.21 -8.73 -10.86
CA TRP A 227 7.90 -8.58 -10.24
C TRP A 227 7.70 -9.77 -9.30
N PRO A 228 7.68 -9.55 -7.98
CA PRO A 228 7.23 -8.35 -7.28
C PRO A 228 8.35 -7.69 -6.47
N ALA A 229 9.57 -7.68 -7.00
CA ALA A 229 10.76 -7.22 -6.30
C ALA A 229 10.75 -5.72 -5.90
N SER A 230 9.74 -4.93 -6.31
CA SER A 230 9.57 -3.53 -5.91
C SER A 230 8.80 -3.35 -4.60
N ALA A 231 8.48 -4.43 -3.89
CA ALA A 231 7.87 -4.38 -2.57
C ALA A 231 8.76 -5.01 -1.51
N ASP A 232 10.06 -5.20 -1.78
CA ASP A 232 11.00 -5.84 -0.83
C ASP A 232 11.94 -4.81 -0.16
N ASP A 233 12.04 -3.59 -0.69
CA ASP A 233 12.93 -2.54 -0.20
C ASP A 233 12.21 -1.55 0.74
N ILE A 234 12.89 -1.14 1.83
CA ILE A 234 12.35 -0.25 2.88
C ILE A 234 11.73 1.05 2.32
N PRO A 235 12.34 1.77 1.34
CA PRO A 235 11.75 2.96 0.76
C PRO A 235 10.41 2.70 0.05
N ASP A 236 10.25 1.53 -0.56
CA ASP A 236 9.04 1.14 -1.27
C ASP A 236 7.91 0.88 -0.29
N HIS A 237 8.18 0.18 0.82
CA HIS A 237 7.23 0.00 1.91
C HIS A 237 6.73 1.34 2.47
N ILE A 238 7.64 2.29 2.72
CA ILE A 238 7.28 3.63 3.22
C ILE A 238 6.39 4.35 2.20
N SER A 239 6.73 4.27 0.91
CA SER A 239 5.98 4.91 -0.18
C SER A 239 4.58 4.32 -0.36
N ILE A 240 4.45 2.98 -0.37
CA ILE A 240 3.17 2.27 -0.45
C ILE A 240 2.30 2.62 0.77
N LYS A 241 2.89 2.60 1.97
CA LYS A 241 2.19 2.97 3.20
C LYS A 241 1.73 4.43 3.18
N LEU A 242 2.56 5.35 2.70
CA LEU A 242 2.18 6.74 2.51
C LEU A 242 0.98 6.87 1.57
N GLY A 243 1.00 6.17 0.43
CA GLY A 243 -0.15 6.11 -0.48
C GLY A 243 -1.43 5.64 0.20
N CYS A 244 -1.36 4.61 1.04
CA CYS A 244 -2.50 4.13 1.83
C CYS A 244 -3.04 5.22 2.77
N VAL A 245 -2.15 5.89 3.51
CA VAL A 245 -2.51 6.96 4.45
C VAL A 245 -3.16 8.14 3.72
N ILE A 246 -2.61 8.54 2.58
CA ILE A 246 -3.15 9.61 1.74
C ILE A 246 -4.57 9.24 1.28
N TYR A 247 -4.81 8.00 0.85
CA TYR A 247 -6.16 7.57 0.46
C TYR A 247 -7.13 7.69 1.64
N ASP A 248 -6.77 7.14 2.80
CA ASP A 248 -7.67 7.19 3.95
C ASP A 248 -7.99 8.61 4.43
N LYS A 249 -7.01 9.53 4.30
CA LYS A 249 -7.17 10.94 4.65
C LYS A 249 -7.98 11.75 3.64
N TYR A 250 -7.82 11.49 2.34
CA TYR A 250 -8.35 12.36 1.27
C TYR A 250 -9.44 11.73 0.40
N LYS A 251 -9.84 10.47 0.63
CA LYS A 251 -10.82 9.73 -0.21
C LYS A 251 -12.17 10.43 -0.45
N SER A 252 -12.63 11.31 0.44
CA SER A 252 -13.90 12.03 0.27
C SER A 252 -13.83 13.21 -0.72
N GLY A 253 -12.66 13.83 -0.88
CA GLY A 253 -12.47 15.01 -1.74
C GLY A 253 -11.46 14.80 -2.88
N GLY A 254 -10.74 13.68 -2.88
CA GLY A 254 -9.60 13.43 -3.75
C GLY A 254 -8.34 14.14 -3.27
N ILE A 255 -7.18 13.65 -3.74
CA ILE A 255 -5.88 14.25 -3.45
C ILE A 255 -5.60 15.40 -4.42
N THR A 256 -5.03 16.51 -3.94
CA THR A 256 -4.57 17.64 -4.77
C THR A 256 -3.05 17.62 -4.90
N MET A 257 -2.52 18.37 -5.88
CA MET A 257 -1.07 18.57 -6.04
C MET A 257 -0.41 19.05 -4.73
N ASP A 258 -0.96 20.10 -4.11
CA ASP A 258 -0.38 20.69 -2.90
C ASP A 258 -0.41 19.72 -1.72
N ASN A 259 -1.52 19.01 -1.52
CA ASN A 259 -1.63 18.01 -0.47
C ASN A 259 -0.66 16.85 -0.70
N LEU A 260 -0.48 16.39 -1.95
CA LEU A 260 0.47 15.33 -2.26
C LEU A 260 1.91 15.76 -1.96
N LEU A 261 2.30 16.96 -2.38
CA LEU A 261 3.62 17.51 -2.10
C LEU A 261 3.85 17.75 -0.61
N LEU A 262 2.82 18.18 0.13
CA LEU A 262 2.86 18.35 1.58
C LEU A 262 3.19 17.02 2.28
N GLU A 263 2.44 15.97 1.96
CA GLU A 263 2.62 14.64 2.57
C GLU A 263 3.98 14.02 2.23
N ILE A 264 4.44 14.15 0.98
CA ILE A 264 5.78 13.69 0.55
C ILE A 264 6.89 14.47 1.28
N SER A 265 6.73 15.78 1.43
CA SER A 265 7.72 16.63 2.09
C SER A 265 7.84 16.36 3.58
N ALA A 266 6.74 15.95 4.22
CA ALA A 266 6.67 15.64 5.64
C ALA A 266 7.43 14.37 6.04
N ILE A 267 7.73 13.46 5.11
CA ILE A 267 8.54 12.27 5.42
C ILE A 267 9.98 12.69 5.76
N PRO A 268 10.52 12.34 6.94
CA PRO A 268 11.89 12.71 7.30
C PRO A 268 12.92 12.02 6.41
N ALA A 269 14.07 12.66 6.21
CA ALA A 269 15.24 12.01 5.62
C ALA A 269 16.02 11.23 6.72
N PRO A 270 16.56 10.04 6.44
CA PRO A 270 16.45 9.32 5.16
C PRO A 270 15.09 8.63 5.00
N TRP A 271 14.53 8.70 3.79
CA TRP A 271 13.36 7.89 3.41
C TRP A 271 13.85 6.48 3.04
N GLY A 272 14.23 5.71 4.06
CA GLY A 272 14.88 4.40 3.90
C GLY A 272 15.97 4.16 4.95
N LYS A 273 16.88 3.21 4.68
CA LYS A 273 17.99 2.87 5.59
C LYS A 273 19.29 2.63 4.83
N GLY A 274 20.40 3.14 5.36
CA GLY A 274 21.74 2.91 4.81
C GLY A 274 21.87 3.48 3.40
N ARG A 275 22.22 2.64 2.42
CA ARG A 275 22.32 3.01 1.00
C ARG A 275 21.00 2.86 0.23
N ASN A 276 19.97 2.27 0.85
CA ASN A 276 18.65 2.08 0.24
C ASN A 276 17.71 3.16 0.78
N PHE A 277 17.75 4.33 0.18
CA PHE A 277 16.91 5.48 0.53
C PHE A 277 16.35 6.16 -0.71
N ALA A 278 15.24 6.88 -0.54
CA ALA A 278 14.55 7.60 -1.60
C ALA A 278 14.41 9.11 -1.35
N LYS A 279 15.03 9.63 -0.29
CA LYS A 279 15.10 11.06 0.05
C LYS A 279 16.41 11.39 0.71
N GLU A 280 17.09 12.42 0.21
CA GLU A 280 18.35 12.95 0.76
C GLU A 280 18.39 14.48 0.68
N VAL A 281 19.29 15.10 1.45
CA VAL A 281 19.47 16.57 1.43
C VAL A 281 20.07 16.98 0.08
N HIS A 282 19.45 17.94 -0.59
CA HIS A 282 19.95 18.48 -1.84
C HIS A 282 21.21 19.31 -1.60
N GLN A 283 22.28 18.99 -2.32
CA GLN A 283 23.51 19.77 -2.33
C GLN A 283 23.60 20.54 -3.64
N CYS A 284 23.60 21.88 -3.55
CA CYS A 284 23.88 22.73 -4.70
C CYS A 284 25.40 22.72 -4.92
N SER A 285 25.85 21.93 -5.90
CA SER A 285 27.20 22.01 -6.46
C SER A 285 27.25 23.06 -7.55
#